data_AF-A0A9P0TY57-F1
#
_entry.id   AF-A0A9P0TY57-F1
#
_cell.length_a   1.000
_cell.length_b   1.000
_cell.length_c   1.000
_cell.angle_alpha   90.00
_cell.angle_beta   90.00
_cell.angle_gamma   90.00
#
_symmetry.space_group_name_H-M   'P 1'
#
loop_
_entity.id
_entity.type
_entity.pdbx_description
1 polymer ?
#
loop_
_entity_poly.entity_id
_entity_poly.type
_entity_poly.pdbx_seq_one_letter_code
_entity_poly.pdbx_strand_id
1 'polypeptide(L)'
;MTRLSILLLTFCIAVARSKPSERHEVRKFQEDFLFGTATASYQVEGAWNIDGYSAQWYEPESEEHEQAANDANDFMWAQYVHPIFSETGGYPQAMKERIASKSAQQGYPRSRLIDFTPDEMEFVKGSADAFGLNHYLTLMVYRNESIDTMYDSPSFHDDAGVALYTLPELQIGESQILQATPWGFYKLLTAIR
;
A
#
# COMPACT_ATOMS: atom_id res chain seq x y z
N MET A 1 17.54 -21.84 -76.38
CA MET A 1 18.62 -22.25 -75.47
C MET A 1 18.81 -21.11 -74.47
N THR A 2 18.00 -21.04 -73.39
CA THR A 2 18.31 -21.54 -72.02
C THR A 2 19.65 -20.94 -71.51
N ARG A 3 19.73 -20.12 -70.46
CA ARG A 3 18.95 -20.09 -69.21
C ARG A 3 18.89 -18.69 -68.59
N LEU A 4 17.69 -18.36 -68.14
CA LEU A 4 17.33 -17.38 -67.14
C LEU A 4 17.80 -17.89 -65.76
N SER A 5 18.50 -17.08 -64.97
CA SER A 5 18.71 -17.34 -63.54
C SER A 5 18.75 -16.01 -62.81
N ILE A 6 17.54 -15.57 -62.45
CA ILE A 6 17.22 -14.45 -61.57
C ILE A 6 17.78 -14.82 -60.20
N LEU A 7 18.82 -14.12 -59.74
CA LEU A 7 19.22 -14.18 -58.34
C LEU A 7 18.13 -13.47 -57.53
N LEU A 8 17.26 -14.25 -56.89
CA LEU A 8 16.23 -13.76 -55.98
C LEU A 8 16.92 -12.97 -54.86
N LEU A 9 16.71 -11.67 -54.82
CA LEU A 9 16.94 -10.84 -53.65
C LEU A 9 15.91 -11.27 -52.60
N THR A 10 16.23 -12.28 -51.77
CA THR A 10 15.43 -12.62 -50.59
C THR A 10 15.63 -11.50 -49.56
N PHE A 11 14.84 -10.44 -49.71
CA PHE A 11 14.58 -9.47 -48.65
C PHE A 11 13.82 -10.23 -47.56
N CYS A 12 14.54 -10.78 -46.59
CA CYS A 12 13.95 -11.32 -45.37
C CYS A 12 13.29 -10.15 -44.63
N ILE A 13 12.00 -9.95 -44.88
CA ILE A 13 11.14 -9.19 -43.99
C ILE A 13 11.10 -10.00 -42.69
N ALA A 14 12.02 -9.70 -41.78
CA ALA A 14 11.85 -10.02 -40.39
C ALA A 14 10.62 -9.23 -39.92
N VAL A 15 9.44 -9.84 -40.04
CA VAL A 15 8.28 -9.40 -39.26
C VAL A 15 8.66 -9.71 -37.83
N ALA A 16 9.23 -8.71 -37.14
CA ALA A 16 9.27 -8.69 -35.70
C ALA A 16 7.81 -8.72 -35.25
N ARG A 17 7.29 -9.93 -35.04
CA ARG A 17 6.05 -10.11 -34.27
C ARG A 17 6.42 -9.69 -32.86
N SER A 18 6.16 -8.43 -32.51
CA SER A 18 5.96 -8.07 -31.11
C SER A 18 4.89 -9.02 -30.59
N LYS A 19 5.17 -9.74 -29.50
CA LYS A 19 4.10 -10.40 -28.75
C LYS A 19 3.01 -9.35 -28.54
N PRO A 20 1.75 -9.59 -28.90
CA PRO A 20 0.69 -8.69 -28.49
C PRO A 20 0.80 -8.59 -26.97
N SER A 21 1.07 -7.38 -26.46
CA SER A 21 0.90 -7.14 -25.03
C SER A 21 -0.59 -7.42 -24.80
N GLU A 22 -0.90 -8.38 -23.94
CA GLU A 22 -2.22 -8.42 -23.35
C GLU A 22 -2.41 -7.05 -22.72
N ARG A 23 -3.37 -6.29 -23.24
CA ARG A 23 -3.76 -5.04 -22.62
C ARG A 23 -4.35 -5.46 -21.29
N HIS A 24 -3.67 -5.18 -20.18
CA HIS A 24 -4.20 -5.48 -18.86
C HIS A 24 -5.64 -4.96 -18.78
N GLU A 25 -6.55 -5.78 -18.24
CA GLU A 25 -7.92 -5.33 -18.01
C GLU A 25 -7.89 -3.99 -17.29
N VAL A 26 -8.56 -3.00 -17.88
CA VAL A 26 -8.64 -1.67 -17.30
C VAL A 26 -9.47 -1.79 -16.03
N ARG A 27 -8.82 -1.72 -14.87
CA ARG A 27 -9.50 -1.65 -13.58
C ARG A 27 -10.42 -0.43 -13.58
N LYS A 28 -11.68 -0.62 -13.19
CA LYS A 28 -12.67 0.45 -13.12
C LYS A 28 -13.01 0.73 -11.67
N PHE A 29 -13.04 2.02 -11.31
CA PHE A 29 -13.68 2.44 -10.07
C PHE A 29 -15.20 2.27 -10.18
N GLN A 30 -15.91 2.30 -9.05
CA GLN A 30 -17.37 2.27 -9.05
C GLN A 30 -17.96 3.52 -9.73
N GLU A 31 -19.20 3.41 -10.20
CA GLU A 31 -19.84 4.45 -11.00
C GLU A 31 -20.01 5.79 -10.26
N ASP A 32 -20.05 5.75 -8.93
CA ASP A 32 -20.21 6.89 -8.04
C ASP A 32 -18.89 7.49 -7.53
N PHE A 33 -17.73 6.93 -7.91
CA PHE A 33 -16.43 7.47 -7.50
C PHE A 33 -16.17 8.83 -8.17
N LEU A 34 -15.98 9.87 -7.36
CA LEU A 34 -15.72 11.22 -7.84
C LEU A 34 -14.22 11.54 -7.80
N PHE A 35 -13.66 11.91 -8.94
CA PHE A 35 -12.31 12.46 -9.02
C PHE A 35 -12.34 13.98 -8.78
N GLY A 36 -11.58 14.44 -7.79
CA GLY A 36 -11.23 15.84 -7.61
C GLY A 36 -9.80 16.11 -8.09
N THR A 37 -9.53 17.35 -8.52
CA THR A 37 -8.15 17.82 -8.74
C THR A 37 -7.86 18.95 -7.77
N ALA A 38 -6.69 18.93 -7.16
CA ALA A 38 -6.16 19.99 -6.31
C ALA A 38 -4.69 20.22 -6.66
N THR A 39 -4.24 21.48 -6.60
CA THR A 39 -2.82 21.80 -6.78
C THR A 39 -2.10 21.65 -5.45
N ALA A 40 -1.21 20.67 -5.32
CA ALA A 40 -0.36 20.54 -4.14
C ALA A 40 0.75 21.62 -4.17
N SER A 41 0.85 22.43 -3.12
CA SER A 41 2.05 23.25 -2.87
C SER A 41 3.20 22.38 -2.34
N TYR A 42 4.43 22.91 -2.31
CA TYR A 42 5.53 22.30 -1.56
C TYR A 42 5.05 21.94 -0.15
N GLN A 43 5.06 20.65 0.18
CA GLN A 43 4.53 20.14 1.43
C GLN A 43 5.55 20.38 2.55
N VAL A 44 5.14 21.10 3.59
CA VAL A 44 5.76 21.01 4.90
C VAL A 44 4.87 20.06 5.69
N GLU A 45 5.21 18.77 5.72
CA GLU A 45 4.44 17.78 6.49
C GLU A 45 4.39 18.22 7.97
N GLY A 46 3.21 18.61 8.45
CA GLY A 46 3.05 19.11 9.81
C GLY A 46 1.69 19.73 10.13
N ALA A 47 0.88 20.11 9.13
CA ALA A 47 -0.45 20.65 9.36
C ALA A 47 -1.53 19.56 9.22
N TRP A 48 -1.62 18.64 10.18
CA TRP A 48 -2.66 17.58 10.19
C TRP A 48 -4.10 18.11 10.12
N ASN A 49 -4.32 19.40 10.41
CA ASN A 49 -5.62 20.07 10.31
C ASN A 49 -5.82 20.91 9.02
N ILE A 50 -4.85 20.91 8.10
CA ILE A 50 -4.91 21.66 6.82
C ILE A 50 -4.41 20.84 5.63
N ASP A 51 -3.60 19.80 5.87
CA ASP A 51 -2.99 18.94 4.85
C ASP A 51 -3.50 17.50 4.96
N GLY A 52 -3.64 16.85 3.80
CA GLY A 52 -4.15 15.48 3.68
C GLY A 52 -3.27 14.42 4.37
N TYR A 53 -3.84 13.25 4.63
CA TYR A 53 -3.16 12.13 5.25
C TYR A 53 -2.32 11.35 4.24
N SER A 54 -1.04 11.13 4.55
CA SER A 54 -0.14 10.32 3.73
C SER A 54 -0.32 8.83 4.03
N ALA A 55 -0.87 8.08 3.07
CA ALA A 55 -1.00 6.62 3.16
C ALA A 55 -0.37 5.93 1.94
N GLN A 56 0.41 4.90 2.21
CA GLN A 56 0.98 4.03 1.18
C GLN A 56 0.26 2.70 1.17
N TRP A 57 0.32 2.03 0.03
CA TRP A 57 -0.12 0.63 -0.05
C TRP A 57 1.05 -0.27 0.35
N TYR A 58 0.72 -1.32 1.11
CA TYR A 58 1.67 -2.34 1.53
C TYR A 58 1.27 -3.63 0.83
N GLU A 59 2.05 -4.01 -0.20
CA GLU A 59 1.76 -5.15 -1.08
C GLU A 59 2.51 -6.39 -0.57
N PRO A 60 1.87 -7.58 -0.54
CA PRO A 60 2.60 -8.79 -0.19
C PRO A 60 3.64 -9.14 -1.25
N GLU A 61 4.85 -9.50 -0.82
CA GLU A 61 5.90 -10.02 -1.70
C GLU A 61 5.47 -11.29 -2.44
N SER A 62 4.66 -12.12 -1.79
CA SER A 62 4.10 -13.36 -2.32
C SER A 62 2.79 -13.71 -1.59
N GLU A 63 2.03 -14.69 -2.07
CA GLU A 63 0.81 -15.16 -1.41
C GLU A 63 1.06 -15.60 0.05
N GLU A 64 2.25 -16.12 0.36
CA GLU A 64 2.64 -16.50 1.72
C GLU A 64 2.68 -15.30 2.69
N HIS A 65 2.89 -14.10 2.16
CA HIS A 65 3.04 -12.87 2.94
C HIS A 65 1.78 -12.00 2.95
N GLU A 66 0.63 -12.52 2.49
CA GLU A 66 -0.64 -11.77 2.46
C GLU A 66 -1.05 -11.26 3.84
N GLN A 67 -1.00 -12.11 4.87
CA GLN A 67 -1.32 -11.67 6.24
C GLN A 67 -0.33 -10.61 6.74
N ALA A 68 0.95 -10.69 6.35
CA ALA A 68 1.93 -9.68 6.72
C ALA A 68 1.61 -8.33 6.07
N ALA A 69 1.18 -8.33 4.80
CA ALA A 69 0.74 -7.13 4.12
C ALA A 69 -0.56 -6.55 4.74
N ASN A 70 -1.52 -7.39 5.10
CA ASN A 70 -2.73 -6.95 5.80
C ASN A 70 -2.39 -6.29 7.14
N ASP A 71 -1.54 -6.93 7.95
CA ASP A 71 -1.05 -6.34 9.20
C ASP A 71 -0.31 -5.01 8.95
N ALA A 72 0.51 -4.93 7.91
CA ALA A 72 1.21 -3.69 7.56
C ALA A 72 0.24 -2.56 7.20
N ASN A 73 -0.80 -2.85 6.40
CA ASN A 73 -1.83 -1.88 6.05
C ASN A 73 -2.61 -1.41 7.30
N ASP A 74 -2.97 -2.34 8.18
CA ASP A 74 -3.65 -2.05 9.44
C ASP A 74 -2.83 -1.11 10.33
N PHE A 75 -1.54 -1.44 10.52
CA PHE A 75 -0.64 -0.65 11.35
C PHE A 75 -0.29 0.68 10.72
N MET A 76 -0.03 0.75 9.41
CA MET A 76 0.61 1.93 8.84
C MET A 76 -0.39 3.04 8.51
N TRP A 77 -1.58 2.68 8.00
CA TRP A 77 -2.59 3.67 7.63
C TRP A 77 -3.97 3.39 8.22
N ALA A 78 -4.41 2.13 8.31
CA ALA A 78 -5.79 1.86 8.72
C ALA A 78 -6.04 2.22 10.19
N GLN A 79 -5.02 2.21 11.06
CA GLN A 79 -5.15 2.65 12.46
C GLN A 79 -5.73 4.07 12.60
N TYR A 80 -5.52 4.94 11.61
CA TYR A 80 -5.99 6.33 11.61
C TYR A 80 -7.30 6.50 10.85
N VAL A 81 -7.50 5.70 9.80
CA VAL A 81 -8.66 5.78 8.90
C VAL A 81 -9.85 5.00 9.47
N HIS A 82 -9.60 3.81 10.03
CA HIS A 82 -10.63 2.91 10.56
C HIS A 82 -11.49 3.56 11.66
N PRO A 83 -10.94 4.31 12.65
CA PRO A 83 -11.77 4.97 13.65
C PRO A 83 -12.80 5.96 13.09
N ILE A 84 -12.49 6.59 11.95
CA ILE A 84 -13.30 7.64 11.34
C ILE A 84 -14.29 7.04 10.34
N PHE A 85 -13.82 6.19 9.44
CA PHE A 85 -14.59 5.79 8.25
C PHE A 85 -15.21 4.39 8.34
N SER A 86 -14.76 3.53 9.26
CA SER A 86 -15.34 2.18 9.35
C SER A 86 -16.71 2.17 10.03
N GLU A 87 -17.52 1.17 9.71
CA GLU A 87 -18.81 0.97 10.38
C GLU A 87 -18.67 0.63 11.87
N THR A 88 -17.54 0.06 12.27
CA THR A 88 -17.31 -0.34 13.67
C THR A 88 -16.63 0.75 14.49
N GLY A 89 -15.92 1.69 13.85
CA GLY A 89 -15.05 2.66 14.53
C GLY A 89 -13.87 1.97 15.23
N GLY A 90 -13.16 2.73 16.07
CA GLY A 90 -11.99 2.26 16.82
C GLY A 90 -10.84 1.76 15.93
N TYR A 91 -9.85 1.10 16.55
CA TYR A 91 -8.70 0.53 15.81
C TYR A 91 -9.06 -0.76 15.07
N PRO A 92 -8.32 -1.11 14.00
CA PRO A 92 -8.43 -2.42 13.34
C PRO A 92 -8.27 -3.56 14.34
N GLN A 93 -9.17 -4.55 14.27
CA GLN A 93 -9.21 -5.64 15.25
C GLN A 93 -7.94 -6.50 15.23
N ALA A 94 -7.42 -6.83 14.05
CA ALA A 94 -6.19 -7.63 13.92
C ALA A 94 -4.98 -6.91 14.52
N MET A 95 -4.89 -5.58 14.34
CA MET A 95 -3.87 -4.76 15.01
C MET A 95 -3.97 -4.83 16.54
N LYS A 96 -5.18 -4.69 17.10
CA LYS A 96 -5.41 -4.77 18.55
C LYS A 96 -4.97 -6.12 19.12
N GLU A 97 -5.35 -7.21 18.47
CA GLU A 97 -5.01 -8.57 18.87
C GLU A 97 -3.50 -8.81 18.80
N ARG A 98 -2.85 -8.32 17.75
CA ARG A 98 -1.41 -8.44 17.58
C ARG A 98 -0.63 -7.71 18.67
N ILE A 99 -0.99 -6.45 18.97
CA ILE A 99 -0.35 -5.68 20.05
C ILE A 99 -0.62 -6.34 21.40
N ALA A 100 -1.82 -6.87 21.64
CA ALA A 100 -2.12 -7.60 22.87
C ALA A 100 -1.26 -8.87 23.02
N SER A 101 -1.09 -9.64 21.95
CA SER A 101 -0.23 -10.83 21.92
C SER A 101 1.24 -10.48 22.18
N LYS A 102 1.78 -9.47 21.49
CA LYS A 102 3.14 -8.97 21.71
C LYS A 102 3.35 -8.44 23.13
N SER A 103 2.37 -7.69 23.65
CA SER A 103 2.40 -7.20 25.04
C SER A 103 2.48 -8.35 26.04
N ALA A 104 1.69 -9.41 25.85
CA ALA A 104 1.75 -10.60 26.70
C ALA A 104 3.11 -11.33 26.60
N GLN A 105 3.67 -11.48 25.40
CA GLN A 105 4.98 -12.10 25.18
C GLN A 105 6.11 -11.33 25.86
N GLN A 106 6.00 -10.00 25.91
CA GLN A 106 6.95 -9.10 26.57
C GLN A 106 6.72 -9.00 28.09
N GLY A 107 5.74 -9.72 28.64
CA GLY A 107 5.47 -9.77 30.08
C GLY A 107 4.62 -8.61 30.60
N TYR A 108 3.96 -7.84 29.74
CA TYR A 108 3.01 -6.82 30.20
C TYR A 108 1.72 -7.48 30.72
N PRO A 109 1.13 -6.98 31.83
CA PRO A 109 -0.09 -7.54 32.41
C PRO A 109 -1.35 -7.26 31.59
N ARG A 110 -1.26 -6.37 30.59
CA ARG A 110 -2.33 -5.98 29.66
C ARG A 110 -1.74 -5.48 28.36
N SER A 111 -2.57 -5.30 27.33
CA SER A 111 -2.16 -4.67 26.08
C SER A 111 -1.54 -3.29 26.33
N ARG A 112 -0.46 -2.98 25.60
CA ARG A 112 0.15 -1.64 25.55
C ARG A 112 -0.71 -0.64 24.78
N LEU A 113 -1.57 -1.12 23.86
CA LEU A 113 -2.53 -0.27 23.15
C LEU A 113 -3.68 0.10 24.09
N ILE A 114 -3.88 1.40 24.28
CA ILE A 114 -5.08 1.92 24.94
C ILE A 114 -6.21 1.91 23.92
N ASP A 115 -7.27 1.18 24.22
CA ASP A 115 -8.44 1.07 23.35
C ASP A 115 -9.35 2.29 23.52
N PHE A 116 -10.13 2.58 22.50
CA PHE A 116 -11.14 3.63 22.57
C PHE A 116 -12.25 3.24 23.56
N THR A 117 -12.71 4.20 24.33
CA THR A 117 -13.98 4.07 25.06
C THR A 117 -15.17 4.15 24.08
N PRO A 118 -16.36 3.64 24.46
CA PRO A 118 -17.56 3.80 23.64
C PRO A 118 -17.84 5.26 23.25
N ASP A 119 -17.70 6.19 24.20
CA ASP A 119 -17.95 7.62 23.98
C ASP A 119 -16.93 8.23 22.99
N GLU A 120 -15.65 7.84 23.07
CA GLU A 120 -14.63 8.30 22.13
C GLU A 120 -14.84 7.72 20.72
N MET A 121 -15.27 6.46 20.61
CA MET A 121 -15.62 5.87 19.31
C MET A 121 -16.80 6.60 18.68
N GLU A 122 -17.85 6.89 19.46
CA GLU A 122 -19.01 7.64 19.00
C GLU A 122 -18.61 9.06 18.55
N PHE A 123 -17.69 9.71 19.26
CA PHE A 123 -17.20 11.04 18.92
C PHE A 123 -16.36 11.07 17.62
N VAL A 124 -15.50 10.07 17.40
CA VAL A 124 -14.57 10.05 16.26
C VAL A 124 -15.20 9.50 14.99
N LYS A 125 -16.12 8.53 15.11
CA LYS A 125 -16.73 7.88 13.96
C LYS A 125 -17.56 8.86 13.13
N GLY A 126 -17.30 8.90 11.83
CA GLY A 126 -17.97 9.81 10.89
C GLY A 126 -17.60 11.28 11.06
N SER A 127 -16.50 11.61 11.76
CA SER A 127 -16.07 12.99 12.03
C SER A 127 -15.43 13.71 10.83
N ALA A 128 -15.50 13.14 9.61
CA ALA A 128 -14.95 13.72 8.39
C ALA A 128 -15.90 13.55 7.20
N ASP A 129 -16.16 14.65 6.48
CA ASP A 129 -16.99 14.67 5.27
C ASP A 129 -16.22 14.28 4.00
N ALA A 130 -14.90 14.42 4.03
CA ALA A 130 -14.00 14.12 2.91
C ALA A 130 -12.67 13.58 3.42
N PHE A 131 -12.02 12.75 2.61
CA PHE A 131 -10.72 12.17 2.92
C PHE A 131 -9.66 12.64 1.91
N GLY A 132 -8.79 13.54 2.35
CA GLY A 132 -7.61 13.97 1.59
C GLY A 132 -6.51 12.94 1.73
N LEU A 133 -6.09 12.32 0.62
CA LEU A 133 -5.11 11.24 0.60
C LEU A 133 -3.88 11.62 -0.23
N ASN A 134 -2.70 11.55 0.38
CA ASN A 134 -1.43 11.59 -0.33
C ASN A 134 -0.90 10.16 -0.50
N HIS A 135 -0.53 9.79 -1.73
CA HIS A 135 0.05 8.49 -2.06
C HIS A 135 1.22 8.68 -3.02
N TYR A 136 2.34 8.00 -2.76
CA TYR A 136 3.61 8.25 -3.43
C TYR A 136 4.30 6.98 -3.92
N LEU A 137 4.11 5.86 -3.23
CA LEU A 137 4.75 4.59 -3.54
C LEU A 137 3.97 3.41 -2.96
N THR A 138 4.44 2.21 -3.28
CA THR A 138 3.94 0.97 -2.71
C THR A 138 5.12 0.15 -2.24
N LEU A 139 5.09 -0.26 -0.98
CA LEU A 139 6.16 -1.05 -0.37
C LEU A 139 5.79 -2.53 -0.43
N MET A 140 6.76 -3.33 -0.83
CA MET A 140 6.64 -4.79 -0.76
C MET A 140 6.86 -5.24 0.68
N VAL A 141 6.06 -6.21 1.12
CA VAL A 141 6.01 -6.67 2.50
C VAL A 141 6.27 -8.16 2.58
N TYR A 142 7.14 -8.53 3.52
CA TYR A 142 7.33 -9.92 3.90
C TYR A 142 7.51 -10.05 5.41
N ARG A 143 7.35 -11.28 5.90
CA ARG A 143 7.55 -11.66 7.30
C ARG A 143 8.18 -13.04 7.35
N ASN A 144 9.40 -13.12 7.88
CA ASN A 144 10.14 -14.36 8.11
C ASN A 144 11.15 -14.15 9.28
N GLU A 145 11.91 -15.18 9.65
CA GLU A 145 12.85 -15.18 10.78
C GLU A 145 13.89 -14.03 10.74
N SER A 146 14.16 -13.42 9.58
CA SER A 146 15.10 -12.29 9.49
C SER A 146 14.64 -11.06 10.28
N ILE A 147 13.34 -10.94 10.58
CA ILE A 147 12.79 -9.78 11.29
C ILE A 147 12.89 -9.88 12.82
N ASP A 148 13.18 -11.06 13.36
CA ASP A 148 13.11 -11.32 14.81
C ASP A 148 14.07 -10.44 15.62
N THR A 149 15.13 -9.93 14.97
CA THR A 149 16.12 -9.03 15.55
C THR A 149 16.22 -7.69 14.82
N MET A 150 15.30 -7.43 13.89
CA MET A 150 15.33 -6.22 13.06
C MET A 150 14.90 -4.97 13.82
N TYR A 151 14.01 -5.11 14.81
CA TYR A 151 13.45 -3.99 15.55
C TYR A 151 13.67 -4.16 17.05
N ASP A 152 13.87 -3.04 17.73
CA ASP A 152 13.88 -3.02 19.19
C ASP A 152 12.51 -3.47 19.72
N SER A 153 12.52 -4.27 20.79
CA SER A 153 11.30 -4.75 21.44
C SER A 153 11.21 -4.19 22.86
N PRO A 154 10.11 -3.51 23.25
CA PRO A 154 8.92 -3.22 22.44
C PRO A 154 9.09 -2.01 21.50
N SER A 155 8.53 -2.08 20.30
CA SER A 155 8.37 -0.92 19.42
C SER A 155 7.17 -1.08 18.48
N PHE A 156 6.74 0.02 17.86
CA PHE A 156 5.69 0.01 16.84
C PHE A 156 6.03 -0.95 15.68
N HIS A 157 7.29 -0.95 15.23
CA HIS A 157 7.72 -1.82 14.14
C HIS A 157 7.85 -3.29 14.56
N ASP A 158 8.25 -3.56 15.81
CA ASP A 158 8.19 -4.92 16.39
C ASP A 158 6.75 -5.44 16.48
N ASP A 159 5.80 -4.57 16.84
CA ASP A 159 4.38 -4.92 16.88
C ASP A 159 3.82 -5.23 15.51
N ALA A 160 4.08 -4.39 14.48
CA ALA A 160 3.73 -4.70 13.10
C ALA A 160 4.44 -5.98 12.63
N GLY A 161 5.71 -6.14 12.98
CA GLY A 161 6.53 -7.32 12.72
C GLY A 161 6.58 -7.65 11.23
N VAL A 162 6.97 -6.68 10.42
CA VAL A 162 7.11 -6.84 8.96
C VAL A 162 8.38 -6.16 8.47
N ALA A 163 8.96 -6.68 7.40
CA ALA A 163 10.01 -6.01 6.65
C ALA A 163 9.42 -5.39 5.39
N LEU A 164 9.99 -4.25 4.98
CA LEU A 164 9.51 -3.42 3.90
C LEU A 164 10.64 -3.14 2.92
N TYR A 165 10.37 -3.20 1.62
CA TYR A 165 11.33 -2.77 0.61
C TYR A 165 10.64 -2.21 -0.64
N THR A 166 11.41 -1.47 -1.41
CA THR A 166 11.03 -0.93 -2.72
C THR A 166 11.60 -1.79 -3.84
N LEU A 167 10.92 -1.81 -4.97
CA LEU A 167 11.37 -2.39 -6.24
C LEU A 167 12.15 -1.35 -7.06
N PRO A 168 13.49 -1.47 -7.19
CA PRO A 168 14.32 -0.48 -7.88
C PRO A 168 13.90 -0.24 -9.34
N GLU A 169 13.36 -1.26 -10.01
CA GLU A 169 12.86 -1.16 -11.38
C GLU A 169 11.64 -0.24 -11.55
N LEU A 170 10.94 0.08 -10.46
CA LEU A 170 9.80 1.00 -10.46
C LEU A 170 10.19 2.42 -10.03
N GLN A 171 11.47 2.68 -9.73
CA GLN A 171 11.93 4.00 -9.27
C GLN A 171 11.60 5.11 -10.27
N ILE A 172 11.15 6.26 -9.77
CA ILE A 172 10.91 7.46 -10.58
C ILE A 172 11.83 8.62 -10.17
N GLY A 173 12.50 9.19 -11.18
CA GLY A 173 13.42 10.31 -11.00
C GLY A 173 14.64 9.96 -10.14
N GLU A 174 15.25 10.99 -9.56
CA GLU A 174 16.47 10.87 -8.75
C GLU A 174 16.21 10.39 -7.30
N SER A 175 14.95 10.29 -6.90
CA SER A 175 14.59 9.82 -5.55
C SER A 175 14.80 8.32 -5.45
N GLN A 176 15.50 7.87 -4.40
CA GLN A 176 15.75 6.45 -4.14
C GLN A 176 14.51 5.70 -3.60
N ILE A 177 13.43 6.42 -3.26
CA ILE A 177 12.26 5.84 -2.60
C ILE A 177 10.96 5.99 -3.40
N LEU A 178 10.86 6.96 -4.30
CA LEU A 178 9.61 7.18 -5.05
C LEU A 178 9.49 6.17 -6.18
N GLN A 179 8.29 5.59 -6.35
CA GLN A 179 8.04 4.53 -7.33
C GLN A 179 6.77 4.78 -8.15
N ALA A 180 6.79 4.36 -9.42
CA ALA A 180 5.61 4.32 -10.28
C ALA A 180 4.76 3.07 -9.98
N THR A 181 3.93 3.14 -8.95
CA THR A 181 3.05 2.03 -8.50
C THR A 181 1.56 2.38 -8.59
N PRO A 182 1.03 2.73 -9.78
CA PRO A 182 -0.38 3.14 -9.94
C PRO A 182 -1.37 2.06 -9.49
N TRP A 183 -0.97 0.79 -9.56
CA TRP A 183 -1.76 -0.35 -9.10
C TRP A 183 -1.93 -0.39 -7.58
N GLY A 184 -0.95 0.11 -6.81
CA GLY A 184 -1.03 0.18 -5.35
C GLY A 184 -1.96 1.30 -4.90
N PHE A 185 -1.93 2.45 -5.59
CA PHE A 185 -2.90 3.51 -5.34
C PHE A 185 -4.34 3.04 -5.55
N TYR A 186 -4.61 2.29 -6.63
CA TYR A 186 -5.92 1.69 -6.87
C TYR A 186 -6.34 0.76 -5.72
N LYS A 187 -5.42 -0.10 -5.24
CA LYS A 187 -5.71 -1.03 -4.14
C LYS A 187 -6.01 -0.28 -2.84
N LEU A 188 -5.21 0.73 -2.51
CA LEU A 188 -5.42 1.59 -1.34
C LEU A 188 -6.79 2.28 -1.38
N LEU A 189 -7.15 2.90 -2.50
CA LEU A 189 -8.47 3.53 -2.67
C LEU A 189 -9.62 2.52 -2.57
N THR A 190 -9.40 1.28 -3.01
CA THR A 190 -10.40 0.20 -2.88
C THR A 190 -10.52 -0.27 -1.44
N ALA A 191 -9.44 -0.23 -0.65
CA ALA A 191 -9.41 -0.70 0.73
C ALA A 191 -9.91 0.33 1.75
N ILE A 192 -9.78 1.63 1.46
CA ILE A 192 -10.28 2.73 2.33
C ILE A 192 -11.81 2.89 2.22
N ARG A 193 -12.38 2.37 1.14
CA ARG A 193 -13.82 2.43 0.88
C ARG A 193 -14.61 1.57 1.86
#